data_AF-A0AAV6KL21-F1
#
_entry.id   AF-A0AAV6KL21-F1
#
_cell.length_a   1.000
_cell.length_b   1.000
_cell.length_c   1.000
_cell.angle_alpha   90.00
_cell.angle_beta   90.00
_cell.angle_gamma   90.00
#
_symmetry.space_group_name_H-M   'P 1'
#
loop_
_entity.id
_entity.type
_entity.pdbx_description
1 polymer ?
#
loop_
_entity_poly.entity_id
_entity_poly.type
_entity_poly.pdbx_seq_one_letter_code
_entity_poly.pdbx_strand_id
1 'polypeptide(L)' 'MAETPHKVLAVDVCTDKIKHLLELAQASVPWADRIQFHRINIKNDSRLEGLIKLANLVTHALSLSL' A
#
# COMPACT_ATOMS: atom_id res chain seq x y z
N MET A 1 -8.33 19.73 3.85
CA MET A 1 -7.17 18.84 3.61
C MET A 1 -6.75 19.05 2.17
N ALA A 2 -5.50 19.43 1.92
CA ALA A 2 -5.02 19.57 0.53
C ALA A 2 -4.85 18.18 -0.09
N GLU A 3 -5.37 17.99 -1.29
CA GLU A 3 -5.17 16.76 -2.04
C GLU A 3 -3.68 16.66 -2.42
N THR A 4 -3.07 15.50 -2.16
CA THR A 4 -1.64 15.29 -2.48
C THR A 4 -1.51 14.40 -3.71
N PRO A 5 -0.51 14.64 -4.59
CA PRO A 5 -0.27 13.81 -5.77
C PRO A 5 0.47 12.49 -5.45
N HIS A 6 0.57 12.09 -4.18
CA HIS A 6 1.33 10.91 -3.77
C HIS A 6 0.66 9.61 -4.25
N LYS A 7 1.51 8.65 -4.66
CA LYS A 7 1.12 7.26 -4.89
C LYS A 7 1.46 6.42 -3.68
N VAL A 8 0.59 5.49 -3.34
CA VAL A 8 0.67 4.63 -2.16
C VAL A 8 0.79 3.17 -2.60
N LEU A 9 1.88 2.53 -2.18
CA LEU A 9 2.06 1.09 -2.25
C LEU A 9 1.67 0.52 -0.88
N ALA A 10 0.44 0.02 -0.76
CA ALA A 10 -0.05 -0.60 0.46
C ALA A 10 0.44 -2.05 0.55
N VAL A 11 1.22 -2.36 1.58
CA VAL A 11 1.84 -3.67 1.78
C VAL A 11 1.31 -4.28 3.07
N ASP A 12 0.57 -5.39 2.97
CA ASP A 12 0.06 -6.13 4.12
C ASP A 12 -0.22 -7.60 3.72
N VAL A 13 -0.44 -8.48 4.69
CA VAL A 13 -0.92 -9.85 4.47
C VAL A 13 -2.43 -9.91 4.25
N CYS A 14 -3.16 -8.87 4.65
CA CYS A 14 -4.61 -8.79 4.54
C CYS A 14 -5.09 -7.44 3.96
N THR A 15 -6.18 -7.47 3.18
CA THR A 15 -6.78 -6.29 2.55
C THR A 15 -7.93 -5.69 3.35
N ASP A 16 -8.47 -6.38 4.35
CA ASP A 16 -9.78 -6.05 4.96
C ASP A 16 -9.90 -4.59 5.40
N LYS A 17 -8.84 -4.03 5.99
CA LYS A 17 -8.82 -2.65 6.49
C LYS A 17 -8.92 -1.59 5.40
N ILE A 18 -8.48 -1.88 4.18
CA ILE A 18 -8.45 -0.94 3.06
C ILE A 18 -9.31 -1.40 1.87
N LYS A 19 -10.04 -2.52 2.00
CA LYS A 19 -10.81 -3.12 0.91
C LYS A 19 -11.80 -2.14 0.29
N HIS A 20 -12.47 -1.35 1.12
CA HIS A 20 -13.39 -0.31 0.68
C HIS A 20 -12.70 0.75 -0.22
N LEU A 21 -11.43 1.07 0.02
CA LEU A 21 -10.66 1.97 -0.84
C LEU A 21 -10.38 1.31 -2.21
N LEU A 22 -10.04 0.02 -2.22
CA LEU A 22 -9.80 -0.72 -3.46
C LEU A 22 -11.08 -0.93 -4.28
N GLU A 23 -12.23 -1.10 -3.62
CA GLU A 23 -13.54 -1.18 -4.27
C GLU A 23 -13.96 0.19 -4.84
N LEU A 24 -13.77 1.27 -4.09
CA LEU A 24 -14.02 2.63 -4.57
C LEU A 24 -13.12 3.00 -5.76
N ALA A 25 -11.87 2.51 -5.78
CA ALA A 25 -10.97 2.71 -6.91
C ALA A 25 -11.55 2.13 -8.23
N GLN A 26 -12.34 1.06 -8.17
CA GLN A 26 -13.02 0.49 -9.35
C GLN A 26 -14.12 1.40 -9.90
N ALA A 27 -14.67 2.30 -9.07
CA ALA A 27 -15.68 3.28 -9.46
C ALA A 27 -15.07 4.54 -10.13
N SER A 28 -13.81 4.50 -10.57
CA SER A 28 -13.13 5.60 -11.28
C SER A 28 -13.06 6.92 -10.50
N VAL A 29 -12.84 6.84 -9.18
CA VAL A 29 -12.59 8.00 -8.33
C VAL A 29 -11.25 8.68 -8.67
N PRO A 30 -11.06 9.99 -8.41
CA PRO A 30 -9.88 10.75 -8.84
C PRO A 30 -8.50 10.24 -8.36
N TRP A 31 -8.49 9.37 -7.35
CA TRP A 31 -7.30 8.76 -6.76
C TRP A 31 -7.16 7.27 -7.08
N ALA A 32 -8.03 6.69 -7.91
CA ALA A 32 -8.09 5.25 -8.18
C ALA A 32 -6.75 4.67 -8.68
N ASP A 33 -5.97 5.44 -9.45
CA ASP A 33 -4.67 5.06 -9.98
C ASP A 33 -3.50 5.30 -9.00
N ARG A 34 -3.80 5.88 -7.82
CA ARG A 34 -2.79 6.30 -6.84
C ARG A 34 -2.56 5.28 -5.73
N ILE A 35 -3.43 4.29 -5.52
CA ILE A 35 -3.24 3.25 -4.51
C ILE A 35 -3.10 1.87 -5.15
N GLN A 36 -2.07 1.13 -4.75
CA GLN A 36 -1.84 -0.25 -5.18
C GLN A 36 -1.63 -1.13 -3.97
N PHE A 37 -2.33 -2.26 -3.91
CA PHE A 37 -2.16 -3.22 -2.83
C PHE A 37 -1.28 -4.39 -3.24
N HIS A 38 -0.28 -4.69 -2.42
CA HIS A 38 0.61 -5.83 -2.57
C HIS A 38 0.48 -6.76 -1.36
N ARG A 39 -0.08 -7.95 -1.60
CA ARG A 39 -0.17 -8.98 -0.57
C ARG A 39 1.20 -9.60 -0.32
N ILE A 40 1.87 -9.16 0.74
CA ILE A 40 3.25 -9.54 1.05
C ILE A 40 3.39 -9.80 2.55
N ASN A 41 4.07 -10.90 2.87
CA ASN A 41 4.56 -11.13 4.22
C ASN A 41 5.99 -10.57 4.32
N ILE A 42 6.15 -9.45 5.02
CA ILE A 42 7.42 -8.73 5.11
C ILE A 42 8.57 -9.56 5.73
N LYS A 43 8.27 -10.67 6.41
CA LYS A 43 9.29 -11.53 7.03
C LYS A 43 10.02 -12.43 6.02
N ASN A 44 9.39 -12.80 4.90
CA ASN A 44 9.91 -13.88 4.05
C ASN A 44 9.55 -13.72 2.57
N ASP A 45 9.43 -12.49 2.08
CA ASP A 45 9.08 -12.22 0.67
C ASP A 45 10.15 -11.34 0.02
N SER A 46 10.84 -11.90 -0.97
CA SER A 46 11.92 -11.22 -1.70
C SER A 46 11.45 -10.03 -2.53
N ARG A 47 10.15 -9.94 -2.85
CA ARG A 47 9.60 -8.82 -3.62
C ARG A 47 9.58 -7.52 -2.81
N LEU A 48 9.65 -7.61 -1.48
CA LEU A 48 9.64 -6.44 -0.59
C LEU A 48 10.78 -5.47 -0.92
N GLU A 49 11.98 -5.99 -1.17
CA GLU A 49 13.15 -5.16 -1.49
C GLU A 49 12.92 -4.34 -2.78
N GLY A 50 12.28 -4.94 -3.78
CA GLY A 50 11.91 -4.25 -5.01
C GLY A 50 10.93 -3.11 -4.76
N LEU A 51 9.91 -3.33 -3.93
CA LEU A 51 8.93 -2.28 -3.58
C LEU A 51 9.56 -1.14 -2.78
N ILE A 52 10.47 -1.45 -1.86
CA ILE A 52 11.22 -0.43 -1.10
C ILE A 52 12.05 0.43 -2.05
N LYS A 53 12.73 -0.16 -3.03
CA LYS A 53 13.53 0.58 -4.03
C LYS A 53 12.69 1.46 -4.94
N LEU A 54 11.41 1.14 -5.13
CA LEU A 54 10.47 1.95 -5.92
C LEU A 54 9.86 3.11 -5.10
N ALA A 55 9.88 3.04 -3.78
CA ALA A 55 9.24 4.01 -2.90
C ALA A 55 10.18 5.17 -2.56
N ASN A 56 9.69 6.40 -2.69
CA ASN A 56 10.42 7.59 -2.22
C ASN A 56 10.39 7.74 -0.69
N LEU A 57 9.38 7.15 -0.04
CA LEU A 57 9.21 7.18 1.40
C LEU A 57 8.60 5.85 1.85
N VAL A 58 9.19 5.24 2.87
CA VAL A 58 8.68 4.03 3.52
C VAL A 58 8.21 4.38 4.92
N THR A 59 6.95 4.07 5.22
CA THR A 59 6.38 4.19 6.57
C THR A 59 6.04 2.80 7.09
N HIS A 60 6.35 2.54 8.36
CA HIS A 60 6.06 1.26 9.00
C HIS A 60 5.07 1.49 10.13
N ALA A 61 3.91 0.85 10.06
CA ALA A 61 2.87 0.88 11.09
C ALA A 61 2.64 -0.49 11.75
N LEU A 62 3.35 -1.53 11.30
CA LEU A 62 3.29 -2.86 11.87
C LEU A 62 4.12 -2.89 13.15
N SER A 63 3.52 -3.31 14.26
CA SER A 63 4.26 -3.68 15.46
C SER A 63 5.14 -4.88 15.10
N LEU A 64 6.45 -4.65 15.01
CA LEU A 64 7.44 -5.72 15.06
C LEU A 64 7.40 -6.29 16.48
N SER A 65 6.50 -7.23 16.73
CA SER A 65 6.68 -8.14 17.86
C SER A 65 7.90 -9.01 17.54
N LEU A 66 9.08 -8.50 17.93
CA LEU A 66 10.32 -9.25 18.13
C LEU A 66 10.21 -10.04 19.43
#